data_AF-A0A0C5VGZ2-F1
#
_entry.id   AF-A0A0C5VGZ2-F1
#
_cell.length_a   1.000
_cell.length_b   1.000
_cell.length_c   1.000
_cell.angle_alpha   90.00
_cell.angle_beta   90.00
_cell.angle_gamma   90.00
#
_symmetry.space_group_name_H-M   'P 1'
#
loop_
_entity.id
_entity.type
_entity.pdbx_description
1 polymer ?
#
loop_
_entity_poly.entity_id
_entity_poly.type
_entity_poly.pdbx_seq_one_letter_code
_entity_poly.pdbx_strand_id
1 'polypeptide(L)' 'MRASHTGQGDRFGSSVSLNSDATVLAIVSSGEKSGAKGINGDQSNDSLNKPGAVYLF' A
#
# COMPACT_ATOMS: atom_id res chain seq x y z
N MET A 1 -15.49 -5.76 -5.09
CA MET A 1 -14.47 -4.89 -4.49
C MET A 1 -13.36 -4.72 -5.52
N ARG A 2 -13.11 -3.51 -6.02
CA ARG A 2 -11.96 -3.20 -6.90
C ARG A 2 -10.90 -2.60 -5.99
N ALA A 3 -9.67 -3.12 -6.01
CA ALA A 3 -8.59 -2.51 -5.23
C ALA A 3 -8.36 -1.08 -5.77
N SER A 4 -8.67 -0.07 -4.95
CA SER A 4 -8.55 1.36 -5.28
C SER A 4 -7.10 1.82 -5.51
N HIS A 5 -6.11 0.95 -5.25
CA HIS A 5 -4.69 1.27 -5.20
C HIS A 5 -3.87 0.58 -6.29
N THR A 6 -4.40 0.56 -7.52
CA THR A 6 -3.74 -0.03 -8.70
C THR A 6 -3.42 1.03 -9.74
N GLY A 7 -2.76 2.12 -9.32
CA GLY A 7 -2.15 3.04 -10.26
C GLY A 7 -1.14 2.29 -11.13
N GLN A 8 -1.09 2.64 -12.41
CA GLN A 8 -0.12 2.03 -13.32
C GLN A 8 1.30 2.33 -12.83
N GLY A 9 2.04 1.28 -12.46
CA GLY A 9 3.41 1.41 -11.94
C GLY A 9 3.53 1.34 -10.41
N ASP A 10 2.42 1.21 -9.68
CA ASP A 10 2.43 1.18 -8.20
C ASP A 10 2.98 -0.14 -7.64
N ARG A 11 2.95 -1.21 -8.46
CA ARG A 11 3.47 -2.53 -8.12
C ARG A 11 2.86 -3.06 -6.81
N PHE A 12 1.56 -2.87 -6.64
CA PHE A 12 0.80 -3.46 -5.54
C PHE A 12 1.04 -4.99 -5.49
N GLY A 13 1.31 -5.52 -4.30
CA GLY A 13 1.66 -6.94 -4.14
C GLY A 13 3.11 -7.26 -4.48
N SER A 14 3.99 -6.25 -4.63
CA SER A 14 5.43 -6.46 -4.85
C SER A 14 6.11 -7.28 -3.75
N SER A 15 5.57 -7.25 -2.53
CA SER A 15 5.93 -8.13 -1.42
C SER A 15 4.71 -8.35 -0.53
N VAL A 16 4.63 -9.52 0.08
CA VAL A 16 3.54 -9.92 0.99
C VAL A 16 4.14 -10.60 2.21
N SER A 17 3.64 -10.28 3.40
CA SER A 17 3.99 -10.97 4.64
C SER A 17 2.75 -11.20 5.51
N LEU A 18 2.71 -12.34 6.18
CA LEU A 18 1.74 -12.66 7.23
C LEU A 18 2.44 -12.62 8.59
N ASN A 19 1.72 -12.22 9.62
CA ASN A 19 2.20 -12.45 11.00
C ASN A 19 2.08 -13.95 11.37
N SER A 20 2.68 -14.34 12.50
CA SER A 20 2.73 -15.74 12.94
C SER A 20 1.36 -16.40 13.04
N ASP A 21 0.36 -15.62 13.44
CA ASP A 21 -0.98 -16.11 13.75
C ASP A 21 -1.94 -15.92 12.57
N ALA A 22 -1.43 -15.48 11.41
CA ALA A 22 -2.17 -15.24 10.17
C ALA A 22 -3.38 -14.28 10.30
N THR A 23 -3.33 -13.35 11.25
CA THR A 23 -4.38 -12.35 11.50
C THR A 23 -4.10 -11.01 10.86
N VAL A 24 -2.85 -10.76 10.43
CA VAL A 24 -2.45 -9.52 9.75
C VAL A 24 -1.73 -9.87 8.47
N LEU A 25 -2.21 -9.30 7.36
CA LEU A 25 -1.59 -9.38 6.05
C LEU A 25 -1.00 -8.01 5.68
N ALA A 26 0.32 -7.96 5.53
CA ALA A 26 1.02 -6.80 5.01
C ALA A 26 1.25 -6.94 3.50
N ILE A 27 0.83 -5.95 2.72
CA ILE A 27 1.04 -5.87 1.27
C ILE A 27 1.81 -4.60 0.92
N VAL A 28 2.89 -4.75 0.16
CA VAL A 28 3.74 -3.64 -0.27
C VAL A 28 3.41 -3.16 -1.69
N SER A 29 3.34 -1.85 -1.87
CA SER A 29 3.13 -1.16 -3.14
C SER A 29 4.29 -0.20 -3.39
N SER A 30 5.42 -0.70 -3.90
CA SER A 30 6.69 0.05 -4.01
C SER A 30 6.69 1.28 -4.93
N GLY A 31 5.67 1.44 -5.77
CA GLY A 31 5.54 2.57 -6.70
C GLY A 31 4.39 3.52 -6.40
N GLU A 32 3.64 3.27 -5.32
CA GLU A 32 2.49 4.07 -4.96
C GLU A 32 2.85 5.52 -4.69
N LYS A 33 2.00 6.44 -5.14
CA LYS A 33 2.23 7.88 -5.15
C LYS A 33 1.81 8.61 -3.87
N SER A 34 1.81 7.94 -2.71
CA SER A 34 1.22 8.49 -1.50
C SER A 34 2.13 9.35 -0.63
N GLY A 35 1.72 10.59 -0.37
CA GLY A 35 2.28 11.45 0.67
C GLY A 35 1.70 11.21 2.07
N ALA A 36 0.83 10.22 2.25
CA ALA A 36 0.23 9.91 3.53
C ALA A 36 1.29 9.41 4.54
N LYS A 37 1.15 9.84 5.80
CA LYS A 37 2.02 9.39 6.90
C LYS A 37 1.17 8.72 7.98
N GLY A 38 1.75 7.72 8.63
CA GLY A 38 1.11 7.00 9.72
C GLY A 38 0.08 5.97 9.26
N ILE A 39 -0.57 5.33 10.23
CA ILE A 39 -1.61 4.31 10.01
C ILE A 39 -2.93 5.03 9.72
N ASN A 40 -3.71 4.54 8.76
CA ASN A 40 -4.98 5.15 8.30
C ASN A 40 -4.82 6.59 7.79
N GLY A 41 -3.70 6.89 7.14
CA GLY A 41 -3.53 8.15 6.41
C GLY A 41 -4.48 8.27 5.21
N ASP A 42 -4.47 9.44 4.57
CA ASP A 42 -5.32 9.71 3.40
C ASP A 42 -4.96 8.81 2.22
N GLN A 43 -5.81 7.82 1.95
CA GLN A 43 -5.67 6.85 0.85
C GLN A 43 -5.88 7.46 -0.54
N SER A 44 -6.39 8.70 -0.63
CA SER A 44 -6.54 9.41 -1.90
C SER A 44 -5.34 10.30 -2.24
N ASN A 45 -4.34 10.35 -1.36
CA ASN A 45 -3.15 11.15 -1.57
C ASN A 45 -2.26 10.51 -2.64
N ASP A 46 -2.12 11.18 -3.79
CA ASP A 46 -1.21 10.83 -4.89
C ASP A 46 -0.14 11.93 -5.13
N SER A 47 0.20 12.68 -4.08
CA SER A 47 1.01 13.90 -4.19
C SER A 47 2.51 13.69 -4.44
N LEU A 48 3.04 12.48 -4.24
CA LEU A 48 4.47 12.18 -4.34
C LEU A 48 4.77 11.24 -5.51
N ASN A 49 5.95 11.36 -6.11
CA ASN A 49 6.34 10.44 -7.19
C ASN A 49 7.03 9.19 -6.64
N LYS A 50 6.29 8.07 -6.55
CA LYS A 50 6.76 6.74 -6.13
C LYS A 50 7.42 6.64 -4.73
N PRO A 51 6.88 7.24 -3.65
CA PRO A 51 7.34 6.98 -2.28
C PRO A 51 7.10 5.53 -1.82
N GLY A 52 6.11 4.84 -2.42
CA GLY A 52 5.67 3.52 -2.03
C GLY A 52 4.78 3.53 -0.77
N ALA A 53 4.03 2.45 -0.54
CA ALA A 53 3.23 2.28 0.68
C ALA A 53 3.11 0.82 1.12
N VAL A 54 2.59 0.62 2.34
CA VAL A 54 2.26 -0.68 2.93
C VAL A 54 0.81 -0.66 3.40
N TYR A 55 0.07 -1.71 3.03
CA TYR A 55 -1.31 -1.94 3.43
C TYR A 55 -1.36 -3.07 4.44
N LEU A 56 -2.16 -2.89 5.50
CA LEU A 56 -2.47 -3.92 6.47
C LEU A 56 -3.95 -4.32 6.32
N PHE A 57 -4.20 -5.62 6.26
CA PHE A 57 -5.54 -6.22 6.24
C PHE A 57 -5.70 -7.20 7.40
#